data_AF-A0A957TUX4-F1
#
_entry.id   AF-A0A957TUX4-F1
#
_cell.length_a   1.000
_cell.length_b   1.000
_cell.length_c   1.000
_cell.angle_alpha   90.00
_cell.angle_beta   90.00
_cell.angle_gamma   90.00
#
_symmetry.space_group_name_H-M   'P 1'
#
loop_
_entity.id
_entity.type
_entity.pdbx_description
1 polymer ?
#
loop_
_entity_poly.entity_id
_entity_poly.type
_entity_poly.pdbx_seq_one_letter_code
_entity_poly.pdbx_strand_id
1 'polypeptide(L)'
;IMNYIGALAIDGKKFEWDSNERLRKALELKLFEDQKDSIKLTSLVSNVVDEETQEKIDVVKARLIKNFGYCDICATDVLNYVASIFARGDVRHDE
;
A
#
# COMPACT_ATOMS: atom_id res chain seq x y z
N ILE A 1 -21.78 -20.60 -0.59
CA ILE A 1 -22.62 -19.37 -0.44
C ILE A 1 -24.01 -19.62 -1.00
N MET A 2 -24.15 -20.12 -2.24
CA MET A 2 -25.44 -20.55 -2.84
C MET A 2 -26.33 -21.41 -1.93
N ASN A 3 -25.79 -22.43 -1.27
CA ASN A 3 -26.58 -23.28 -0.36
C ASN A 3 -27.12 -22.53 0.87
N TYR A 4 -26.40 -21.51 1.36
CA TYR A 4 -26.82 -20.70 2.51
C TYR A 4 -27.91 -19.70 2.14
N ILE A 5 -27.80 -19.11 0.95
CA ILE A 5 -28.83 -18.23 0.36
C ILE A 5 -30.12 -19.02 0.11
N GLY A 6 -30.00 -20.25 -0.43
CA GLY A 6 -31.13 -21.14 -0.64
C GLY A 6 -31.85 -21.52 0.66
N ALA A 7 -31.09 -21.82 1.72
CA ALA A 7 -31.66 -22.10 3.04
C ALA A 7 -32.41 -20.88 3.62
N LEU A 8 -31.84 -19.67 3.51
CA LEU A 8 -32.50 -18.44 3.97
C LEU A 8 -33.79 -18.15 3.20
N ALA A 9 -33.81 -18.39 1.89
CA ALA A 9 -35.00 -18.20 1.06
C ALA A 9 -36.13 -19.18 1.42
N ILE A 10 -35.79 -20.43 1.77
CA ILE A 10 -36.76 -21.42 2.26
C ILE A 10 -37.34 -21.00 3.62
N ASP A 11 -36.50 -20.42 4.49
CA ASP A 11 -36.91 -19.87 5.79
C ASP A 11 -37.64 -18.51 5.69
N GLY A 12 -37.86 -17.98 4.47
CA GLY A 12 -38.49 -16.68 4.23
C GLY A 12 -37.66 -15.47 4.67
N LYS A 13 -36.37 -15.66 4.97
CA LYS A 13 -35.44 -14.62 5.41
C LYS A 13 -34.72 -14.02 4.22
N LYS A 14 -34.54 -12.70 4.23
CA LYS A 14 -33.73 -12.01 3.23
C LYS A 14 -32.25 -12.23 3.54
N PHE A 15 -31.47 -12.38 2.46
CA PHE A 15 -30.03 -12.47 2.55
C PHE A 15 -29.43 -11.06 2.62
N GLU A 16 -28.69 -10.78 3.69
CA GLU A 16 -27.92 -9.56 3.88
C GLU A 16 -26.42 -9.85 3.75
N TRP A 17 -25.63 -8.82 3.47
CA TRP A 17 -24.19 -8.91 3.22
C TRP A 17 -23.40 -9.45 4.43
N ASP A 18 -23.92 -9.29 5.64
CA ASP A 18 -23.34 -9.74 6.91
C ASP A 18 -23.94 -11.05 7.45
N SER A 19 -24.95 -11.61 6.76
CA SER A 19 -25.68 -12.79 7.21
C SER A 19 -24.80 -14.04 7.32
N ASN A 20 -23.66 -14.07 6.65
CA ASN A 20 -22.73 -15.18 6.71
C ASN A 20 -21.33 -14.68 7.08
N GLU A 21 -20.77 -15.21 8.17
CA GLU A 21 -19.45 -14.79 8.67
C GLU A 21 -18.33 -15.00 7.63
N ARG A 22 -18.39 -16.08 6.83
CA ARG A 22 -17.39 -16.35 5.79
C ARG A 22 -17.48 -15.33 4.65
N LEU A 23 -18.69 -14.94 4.27
CA LEU A 23 -18.87 -13.87 3.28
C LEU A 23 -18.41 -12.53 3.83
N ARG A 24 -18.79 -12.19 5.06
CA ARG A 24 -18.39 -10.95 5.71
C ARG A 24 -16.87 -10.81 5.77
N LYS A 25 -16.16 -11.85 6.22
CA LYS A 25 -14.68 -11.88 6.23
C LYS A 25 -14.07 -11.73 4.83
N ALA A 26 -14.67 -12.37 3.82
CA ALA A 26 -14.19 -12.24 2.44
C ALA A 26 -14.39 -10.82 1.89
N LEU A 27 -15.52 -10.18 2.21
CA LEU A 27 -15.80 -8.79 1.86
C LEU A 27 -14.87 -7.83 2.60
N GLU A 28 -14.65 -8.03 3.90
CA GLU A 28 -13.69 -7.25 4.70
C GLU A 28 -12.27 -7.36 4.15
N LEU A 29 -11.82 -8.59 3.84
CA LEU A 29 -10.50 -8.81 3.23
C LEU A 29 -10.37 -8.10 1.88
N LYS A 30 -11.41 -8.22 1.04
CA LYS A 30 -11.42 -7.57 -0.28
C LYS A 30 -11.45 -6.04 -0.16
N LEU A 31 -12.26 -5.50 0.74
CA LEU A 31 -12.34 -4.06 1.00
C LEU A 31 -11.00 -3.53 1.54
N PHE A 32 -10.34 -4.31 2.39
CA PHE A 32 -9.01 -3.97 2.91
C PHE A 32 -7.95 -4.01 1.81
N GLU A 33 -7.94 -5.02 0.94
CA GLU A 33 -7.05 -5.07 -0.22
C GLU A 33 -7.27 -3.88 -1.16
N ASP A 34 -8.53 -3.56 -1.46
CA ASP A 34 -8.89 -2.46 -2.38
C ASP A 34 -8.55 -1.08 -1.78
N GLN A 35 -8.62 -0.93 -0.45
CA GLN A 35 -8.23 0.32 0.23
C GLN A 35 -6.77 0.37 0.66
N LYS A 36 -6.02 -0.73 0.58
CA LYS A 36 -4.62 -0.82 1.05
C LYS A 36 -3.73 0.25 0.44
N ASP A 37 -3.88 0.50 -0.86
CA ASP A 37 -3.08 1.49 -1.56
C ASP A 37 -3.52 2.92 -1.24
N SER A 38 -4.81 3.14 -1.00
CA SER A 38 -5.34 4.43 -0.54
C SER A 38 -4.86 4.78 0.88
N ILE A 39 -4.81 3.78 1.78
CA ILE A 39 -4.33 3.93 3.17
C ILE A 39 -2.82 4.21 3.19
N LYS A 40 -2.05 3.56 2.30
CA LYS A 40 -0.63 3.86 2.13
C LYS A 40 -0.41 5.27 1.57
N LEU A 41 -1.22 5.71 0.60
CA LEU A 41 -1.06 7.03 -0.01
C LEU A 41 -1.32 8.16 1.00
N THR A 42 -2.40 8.07 1.79
CA THR A 42 -2.69 9.10 2.81
C THR A 42 -1.69 9.08 3.95
N SER A 43 -1.21 7.91 4.38
CA SER A 43 -0.16 7.82 5.41
C SER A 43 1.21 8.31 4.92
N LEU A 44 1.54 8.16 3.63
CA LEU A 44 2.76 8.74 3.05
C LEU A 44 2.67 10.27 2.94
N VAL A 45 1.47 10.81 2.70
CA VAL A 45 1.23 12.26 2.59
C VAL A 45 1.08 12.95 3.96
N SER A 46 0.85 12.20 5.04
CA SER A 46 0.79 12.72 6.42
C SER A 46 2.11 12.69 7.18
N ASN A 47 3.19 12.21 6.57
CA ASN A 47 4.49 12.14 7.24
C ASN A 47 5.24 13.44 7.00
N VAL A 48 5.17 14.36 7.96
CA VAL A 48 6.28 15.27 8.20
C VAL A 48 7.50 14.36 8.38
N VAL A 49 8.36 14.29 7.36
CA VAL A 49 9.64 13.59 7.47
C VAL A 49 10.38 14.28 8.61
N ASP A 50 10.83 13.49 9.59
CA ASP A 50 11.62 14.03 10.70
C ASP A 50 12.87 14.74 10.14
N GLU A 51 13.29 15.82 10.79
CA GLU A 51 14.41 16.65 10.38
C GLU A 51 15.70 15.84 10.22
N GLU A 52 15.98 14.89 11.12
CA GLU A 52 17.15 14.00 11.04
C GLU A 52 17.11 13.11 9.79
N THR A 53 15.92 12.59 9.44
CA THR A 53 15.73 11.80 8.23
C THR A 53 15.91 12.66 6.97
N GLN A 54 15.41 13.90 6.99
CA GLN A 54 15.58 14.83 5.87
C GLN A 54 17.06 15.17 5.65
N GLU A 55 17.84 15.41 6.71
CA GLU A 55 19.28 15.64 6.61
C GLU A 55 20.02 14.46 5.96
N LYS A 56 19.65 13.22 6.33
CA LYS A 56 20.24 12.01 5.72
C LYS A 56 19.92 11.92 4.22
N ILE A 57 18.69 12.22 3.84
CA ILE A 57 18.27 12.26 2.42
C ILE A 57 19.11 13.30 1.67
N ASP A 58 19.31 14.47 2.24
CA ASP A 58 20.06 15.56 1.63
C ASP A 58 21.55 15.21 1.45
N VAL A 59 22.17 14.52 2.42
CA VAL A 59 23.54 13.99 2.28
C VAL A 59 23.65 13.02 1.11
N VAL A 60 22.68 12.12 0.93
CA VAL A 60 22.65 11.18 -0.19
C VAL A 60 22.45 11.92 -1.51
N LYS A 61 21.52 12.87 -1.56
CA LYS A 61 21.26 13.73 -2.71
C LYS A 61 22.53 14.48 -3.15
N ALA A 62 23.23 15.09 -2.20
CA ALA A 62 24.49 15.80 -2.44
C ALA A 62 25.58 14.87 -3.01
N ARG A 63 25.66 13.61 -2.53
CA ARG A 63 26.59 12.61 -3.08
C ARG A 63 26.22 12.22 -4.51
N LEU A 64 24.94 12.04 -4.82
CA LEU A 64 24.47 11.73 -6.17
C LEU A 64 24.84 12.84 -7.16
N ILE A 65 24.62 14.09 -6.76
CA ILE A 65 24.97 15.25 -7.60
C ILE A 65 26.49 15.35 -7.78
N LYS A 66 27.26 15.31 -6.69
CA LYS A 66 28.71 15.55 -6.73
C LYS A 66 29.48 14.44 -7.44
N ASN A 67 29.13 13.18 -7.20
CA ASN A 67 29.94 12.04 -7.64
C ASN A 67 29.42 11.39 -8.92
N PHE A 68 28.13 11.58 -9.24
CA PHE A 68 27.48 10.90 -10.35
C PHE A 68 26.78 11.86 -11.33
N GLY A 69 26.89 13.17 -11.12
CA GLY A 69 26.41 14.18 -12.07
C GLY A 69 24.90 14.32 -12.15
N TYR A 70 24.16 13.85 -11.15
CA TYR A 70 22.71 14.02 -11.10
C TYR A 70 22.34 15.50 -10.95
N CYS A 71 21.21 15.89 -11.54
CA CYS A 71 20.58 17.16 -11.21
C CYS A 71 19.77 17.05 -9.90
N ASP A 72 19.42 18.18 -9.29
CA ASP A 72 18.70 18.21 -8.01
C ASP A 72 17.38 17.41 -8.07
N ILE A 73 16.58 17.65 -9.11
CA ILE A 73 15.31 16.96 -9.35
C ILE A 73 15.55 15.46 -9.61
N CYS A 74 16.55 15.16 -10.45
CA CYS A 74 16.91 13.80 -10.84
C CYS A 74 17.30 12.93 -9.64
N ALA A 75 18.06 13.50 -8.69
CA ALA A 75 18.47 12.80 -7.47
C ALA A 75 17.26 12.52 -6.56
N THR A 76 16.32 13.45 -6.44
CA THR A 76 15.06 13.25 -5.70
C THR A 76 14.21 12.16 -6.34
N ASP A 77 14.03 12.18 -7.65
CA ASP A 77 13.18 11.22 -8.37
C ASP A 77 13.70 9.79 -8.24
N VAL A 78 15.02 9.59 -8.32
CA VAL A 78 15.64 8.26 -8.12
C VAL A 78 15.41 7.76 -6.69
N LEU A 79 15.59 8.60 -5.68
CA LEU A 79 15.36 8.21 -4.28
C LEU A 79 13.89 7.82 -4.04
N ASN A 80 12.94 8.57 -4.61
CA ASN A 80 11.51 8.24 -4.57
C ASN A 80 11.20 6.92 -5.30
N TYR A 81 11.82 6.70 -6.46
CA TYR A 81 11.64 5.47 -7.23
C TYR A 81 12.14 4.25 -6.46
N VAL A 82 13.35 4.32 -5.88
CA VAL A 82 13.92 3.25 -5.05
C VAL A 82 13.03 2.98 -3.83
N ALA A 83 12.58 4.03 -3.13
CA ALA A 83 11.65 3.88 -2.01
C ALA A 83 10.36 3.15 -2.43
N SER A 84 9.85 3.42 -3.64
CA SER A 84 8.66 2.74 -4.16
C SER A 84 8.88 1.25 -4.42
N ILE A 85 10.09 0.83 -4.84
CA ILE A 85 10.44 -0.59 -5.04
C ILE A 85 10.42 -1.32 -3.69
N PHE A 86 11.06 -0.75 -2.67
CA PHE A 86 11.05 -1.31 -1.32
C PHE A 86 9.63 -1.38 -0.74
N ALA A 87 8.80 -0.35 -0.97
CA ALA A 87 7.42 -0.32 -0.49
C ALA A 87 6.50 -1.35 -1.17
N ARG A 88 6.80 -1.73 -2.42
CA ARG A 88 6.11 -2.79 -3.17
C ARG A 88 6.60 -4.20 -2.78
N GLY A 89 7.78 -4.32 -2.17
CA GLY A 89 8.36 -5.61 -1.80
C GLY A 89 8.86 -6.43 -3.00
N ASP A 90 9.06 -5.78 -4.16
CA ASP A 90 9.56 -6.40 -5.41
C ASP A 90 11.07 -6.73 -5.35
N VAL A 91 11.59 -7.10 -4.19
CA VAL A 91 12.94 -7.66 -4.05
C VAL A 91 12.83 -9.16 -4.31
N ARG A 92 12.55 -9.55 -5.56
CA ARG A 92 12.71 -10.94 -5.97
C ARG A 92 14.20 -11.22 -5.94
N HIS A 93 14.61 -11.96 -4.93
CA HIS A 93 15.93 -12.59 -4.88
C HIS A 93 15.88 -13.75 -5.88
N ASP A 94 16.25 -13.46 -7.13
CA ASP A 94 16.55 -14.52 -8.09
C ASP A 94 17.96 -15.02 -7.75
N GLU A 95 18.02 -16.09 -6.95
CA GLU A 95 19.14 -17.05 -6.89
C GLU A 95 18.69 -18.40 -7.44
#